data_AF-A0A4P9C5E9-F1
#
_entry.id   AF-A0A4P9C5E9-F1
#
_cell.length_a   1.000
_cell.length_b   1.000
_cell.length_c   1.000
_cell.angle_alpha   90.00
_cell.angle_beta   90.00
_cell.angle_gamma   90.00
#
_symmetry.space_group_name_H-M   'P 1'
#
loop_
_entity.id
_entity.type
_entity.pdbx_description
1 polymer ?
#
loop_
_entity_poly.entity_id
_entity_poly.type
_entity_poly.pdbx_seq_one_letter_code
_entity_poly.pdbx_strand_id
1 'polypeptide(L)' 'MKMNGGETKTRDLKEALHAYEKEILLTVLHENCYNISKSARVLGISRQNLQHKIKRHHIAVAHGTAGSTQG' A
#
# COMPACT_ATOMS: atom_id res chain seq x y z
N MET A 1 -24.63 -10.51 26.76
CA MET A 1 -23.50 -10.05 25.93
C MET A 1 -23.43 -10.87 24.65
N LYS A 2 -23.46 -10.26 23.47
CA LYS A 2 -23.18 -10.96 22.20
C LYS A 2 -21.66 -10.89 21.97
N MET A 3 -21.00 -12.04 22.07
CA MET A 3 -19.57 -12.17 21.80
C MET A 3 -19.35 -12.21 20.30
N ASN A 4 -18.35 -11.43 19.84
CA ASN A 4 -18.06 -11.14 18.44
C ASN A 4 -17.67 -12.40 17.65
N GLY A 5 -18.23 -12.48 16.44
CA GLY A 5 -18.01 -13.54 15.47
C GLY A 5 -16.53 -13.68 15.10
N GLY A 6 -16.11 -14.94 14.97
CA GLY A 6 -14.73 -15.37 14.87
C GLY A 6 -13.95 -14.77 13.71
N GLU A 7 -12.69 -14.47 14.02
CA GLU A 7 -11.58 -14.30 13.09
C GLU A 7 -11.40 -15.60 12.29
N THR A 8 -12.13 -15.77 11.19
CA THR A 8 -11.71 -16.71 10.15
C THR A 8 -10.47 -16.13 9.49
N LYS A 9 -9.31 -16.49 10.02
CA LYS A 9 -8.01 -16.43 9.35
C LYS A 9 -8.04 -17.41 8.17
N THR A 10 -8.89 -17.17 7.17
CA THR A 10 -8.65 -17.73 5.85
C THR A 10 -7.37 -17.04 5.39
N ARG A 11 -6.27 -17.79 5.36
CA ARG A 11 -5.02 -17.33 4.72
C ARG A 11 -5.28 -17.26 3.22
N ASP A 12 -6.13 -16.34 2.82
CA ASP A 12 -6.44 -16.10 1.42
C ASP A 12 -5.12 -15.68 0.77
N LEU A 13 -4.77 -16.33 -0.34
CA LEU A 13 -3.60 -15.98 -1.14
C LEU A 13 -3.56 -14.47 -1.44
N LYS A 14 -4.74 -13.86 -1.52
CA LYS A 14 -4.94 -12.43 -1.68
C LYS A 14 -4.37 -11.60 -0.52
N GLU A 15 -4.55 -12.04 0.73
CA GLU A 15 -3.96 -11.35 1.89
C GLU A 15 -2.43 -11.53 1.93
N ALA A 16 -1.93 -12.72 1.63
CA ALA A 16 -0.49 -12.96 1.57
C ALA A 16 0.19 -12.11 0.48
N LEU A 17 -0.44 -12.02 -0.70
CA LEU A 17 0.00 -11.14 -1.78
C LEU A 17 -0.08 -9.67 -1.39
N HIS A 18 -1.14 -9.24 -0.70
CA HIS A 18 -1.25 -7.87 -0.20
C HIS A 18 -0.17 -7.54 0.83
N ALA A 19 0.11 -8.44 1.77
CA ALA A 19 1.14 -8.26 2.78
C ALA A 19 2.53 -8.17 2.13
N TYR A 20 2.84 -9.08 1.21
CA TYR A 20 4.09 -9.09 0.46
C TYR A 20 4.24 -7.84 -0.42
N GLU A 21 3.19 -7.45 -1.13
CA GLU A 21 3.18 -6.22 -1.92
C GLU A 21 3.43 -4.99 -1.04
N LYS A 22 2.77 -4.90 0.11
CA LYS A 22 2.96 -3.81 1.08
C LYS A 22 4.39 -3.79 1.63
N GLU A 23 4.96 -4.95 1.94
CA GLU A 23 6.34 -5.07 2.45
C GLU A 23 7.37 -4.59 1.41
N ILE A 24 7.22 -4.99 0.15
CA ILE A 24 8.06 -4.50 -0.95
C ILE A 24 7.92 -2.98 -1.10
N LEU A 25 6.67 -2.47 -1.15
CA LEU A 25 6.45 -1.03 -1.26
C LEU A 25 7.12 -0.28 -0.11
N LEU A 26 6.97 -0.75 1.12
CA LEU A 26 7.58 -0.15 2.31
C LEU A 26 9.10 -0.18 2.25
N THR A 27 9.68 -1.31 1.85
CA THR A 27 11.14 -1.47 1.71
C THR A 27 11.69 -0.48 0.71
N VAL A 28 11.14 -0.45 -0.51
CA VAL A 28 11.59 0.46 -1.57
C VAL A 28 11.36 1.92 -1.16
N LEU A 29 10.22 2.23 -0.54
CA LEU A 29 9.95 3.58 -0.04
C LEU A 29 10.99 3.97 1.01
N HIS A 30 11.27 3.12 1.97
CA HIS A 30 12.24 3.40 3.03
C HIS A 30 13.66 3.61 2.48
N GLU A 31 14.12 2.73 1.58
CA GLU A 31 15.41 2.87 0.89
C GLU A 31 15.52 4.15 0.07
N ASN A 32 14.38 4.65 -0.45
CA ASN A 32 14.31 5.86 -1.25
C ASN A 32 13.86 7.11 -0.46
N CYS A 33 13.92 7.08 0.88
CA CYS A 33 13.49 8.18 1.76
C CYS A 33 12.04 8.65 1.50
N TYR A 34 11.13 7.69 1.33
CA TYR A 34 9.71 7.88 0.98
C TYR A 34 9.49 8.70 -0.31
N ASN A 35 10.48 8.73 -1.21
CA ASN A 35 10.36 9.43 -2.48
C ASN A 35 9.57 8.59 -3.49
N ILE A 36 8.30 8.95 -3.68
CA ILE A 36 7.35 8.23 -4.55
C ILE A 36 7.87 8.14 -5.98
N SER A 37 8.47 9.21 -6.52
CA SER A 37 8.95 9.23 -7.90
C SER A 37 10.13 8.27 -8.11
N LYS A 38 11.09 8.24 -7.17
CA LYS A 38 12.20 7.29 -7.22
C LYS A 38 11.71 5.84 -7.01
N SER A 39 10.86 5.64 -6.02
CA SER A 39 10.30 4.32 -5.70
C SER A 39 9.49 3.74 -6.86
N ALA A 40 8.72 4.57 -7.57
CA ALA A 40 7.95 4.16 -8.73
C ALA A 40 8.86 3.73 -9.89
N ARG A 41 9.96 4.47 -10.10
CA ARG A 41 10.99 4.11 -11.08
C ARG A 41 11.69 2.80 -10.73
N VAL A 42 12.00 2.58 -9.45
CA VAL A 42 12.62 1.33 -8.97
C VAL A 42 11.66 0.14 -9.15
N LEU A 43 10.38 0.34 -8.83
CA LEU A 43 9.33 -0.68 -9.00
C LEU A 43 8.88 -0.85 -10.46
N GLY A 44 9.38 -0.04 -11.40
CA GLY A 44 9.00 -0.09 -12.81
C GLY A 44 7.54 0.28 -13.09
N ILE A 45 6.88 0.98 -12.17
CA ILE A 45 5.47 1.39 -12.29
C ILE A 45 5.35 2.91 -12.39
N SER A 46 4.20 3.39 -12.88
CA SER A 46 3.90 4.82 -12.87
C SER A 46 3.74 5.33 -11.43
N ARG A 47 4.21 6.57 -11.18
CA ARG A 47 4.00 7.29 -9.91
C ARG A 47 2.54 7.27 -9.45
N GLN A 48 1.60 7.40 -10.39
CA GLN A 48 0.16 7.39 -10.10
C GLN A 48 -0.31 6.01 -9.59
N ASN A 49 0.20 4.93 -10.20
CA ASN A 49 -0.06 3.56 -9.76
C ASN A 49 0.53 3.31 -8.37
N LEU A 50 1.76 3.76 -8.13
CA LEU A 50 2.39 3.65 -6.81
C LEU A 50 1.58 4.43 -5.76
N GLN A 51 1.18 5.66 -6.05
CA GLN A 51 0.37 6.48 -5.16
C GLN A 51 -1.00 5.85 -4.86
N HIS A 52 -1.63 5.24 -5.87
CA HIS A 52 -2.89 4.50 -5.68
C HIS A 52 -2.70 3.29 -4.78
N LYS A 53 -1.63 2.50 -4.99
CA LYS A 53 -1.28 1.35 -4.14
C LYS A 53 -0.98 1.77 -2.70
N ILE A 54 -0.23 2.84 -2.49
CA ILE A 54 0.05 3.40 -1.16
C ILE A 54 -1.23 3.83 -0.45
N LYS A 55 -2.13 4.55 -1.15
CA LYS A 55 -3.44 4.92 -0.61
C LYS A 55 -4.27 3.70 -0.23
N ARG A 56 -4.32 2.68 -1.11
CA ARG A 56 -5.06 1.42 -0.87
C ARG A 56 -4.51 0.62 0.32
N HIS A 57 -3.18 0.58 0.47
CA HIS A 57 -2.50 -0.15 1.53
C HIS A 57 -2.33 0.67 2.82
N HIS A 58 -2.89 1.89 2.87
CA HIS A 58 -2.78 2.84 3.99
C HIS A 58 -1.34 3.07 4.46
N ILE A 59 -0.38 3.12 3.52
CA ILE A 59 1.02 3.40 3.85
C ILE A 59 1.12 4.90 4.16
N ALA A 60 1.52 5.25 5.38
CA ALA A 60 1.64 6.63 5.84
C ALA A 60 2.85 7.32 5.19
N VAL A 61 2.69 7.74 3.94
CA VAL A 61 3.63 8.66 3.29
C VAL A 61 3.18 10.08 3.57
N ALA A 62 4.02 10.85 4.26
CA ALA A 62 3.79 12.26 4.52
C ALA A 62 3.93 13.05 3.21
N HIS A 63 2.87 13.09 2.42
CA HIS A 63 2.80 14.02 1.30
C HIS A 63 1.41 14.65 1.28
N GLY A 64 1.35 15.92 1.68
CA GLY A 64 0.16 16.74 1.50
C GLY A 64 -0.12 16.87 0.02
N THR A 65 -1.18 16.24 -0.47
CA THR A 65 -1.96 16.66 -1.63
C THR A 65 -3.32 15.99 -1.57
N ALA A 66 -4.33 16.83 -1.33
CA ALA A 66 -5.71 16.62 -1.71
C ALA A 66 -5.82 16.16 -3.18
N GLY A 67 -6.90 15.44 -3.51
CA GLY A 67 -7.34 15.26 -4.89
C GLY A 67 -7.55 13.81 -5.34
N SER A 68 -8.76 13.62 -5.87
CA SER A 68 -9.16 12.65 -6.90
C SER A 68 -9.48 11.23 -6.43
N THR A 69 -10.66 11.09 -5.83
CA THR A 69 -11.55 9.93 -6.01
C THR A 69 -12.21 10.06 -7.38
N GLN A 70 -12.17 9.00 -8.19
CA GLN A 70 -12.93 8.89 -9.43
C GLN A 70 -14.41 8.61 -9.14
N GLY A 71 -15.30 9.22 -9.91
CA GLY A 71 -16.75 9.03 -9.89
C GLY A 71 -17.46 10.26 -10.37
#